data_AF-A0A3M2F920-F1
#
_entry.id   AF-A0A3M2F920-F1
#
_cell.length_a   1.000
_cell.length_b   1.000
_cell.length_c   1.000
_cell.angle_alpha   90.00
_cell.angle_beta   90.00
_cell.angle_gamma   90.00
#
_symmetry.space_group_name_H-M   'P 1'
#
loop_
_entity.id
_entity.type
_entity.pdbx_description
1 polymer ?
#
loop_
_entity_poly.entity_id
_entity_poly.type
_entity_poly.pdbx_seq_one_letter_code
_entity_poly.pdbx_strand_id
1 'polypeptide(L)' 'MHEHYEILGIDPTAKRANIILAYRRAKQTFAEDSLAIYALFSEQERQRMLARIEEAYAALSRASSTL' A
#
# COMPACT_ATOMS: atom_id res chain seq x y z
N MET A 1 -3.46 0.14 -13.52
CA MET A 1 -2.97 -1.03 -12.75
C MET A 1 -1.52 -0.88 -12.29
N HIS A 2 -0.60 -0.36 -13.12
CA HIS A 2 0.82 -0.19 -12.73
C HIS A 2 1.01 0.63 -11.44
N GLU A 3 0.30 1.76 -11.32
CA GLU A 3 0.36 2.64 -10.13
C GLU A 3 0.06 1.91 -8.81
N HIS A 4 -0.85 0.95 -8.79
CA HIS A 4 -1.19 0.23 -7.55
C HIS A 4 -0.05 -0.70 -7.09
N TYR A 5 0.70 -1.29 -8.03
CA TYR A 5 1.88 -2.09 -7.72
C TYR A 5 3.01 -1.19 -7.18
N GLU A 6 3.18 -0.01 -7.76
CA GLU A 6 4.14 1.00 -7.28
C GLU A 6 3.80 1.51 -5.88
N ILE A 7 2.52 1.81 -5.60
CA ILE A 7 2.05 2.24 -4.27
C ILE A 7 2.38 1.18 -3.20
N LEU A 8 2.26 -0.11 -3.54
CA LEU A 8 2.62 -1.21 -2.64
C LEU A 8 4.12 -1.57 -2.68
N GLY A 9 4.90 -0.98 -3.57
CA GLY A 9 6.33 -1.25 -3.72
C GLY A 9 6.65 -2.67 -4.19
N ILE A 10 5.84 -3.22 -5.10
CA ILE A 10 6.00 -4.57 -5.65
C ILE A 10 5.94 -4.58 -7.18
N ASP A 11 6.48 -5.64 -7.77
CA ASP A 11 6.45 -5.84 -9.23
C ASP A 11 5.04 -6.22 -9.72
N PRO A 12 4.59 -5.78 -10.91
CA PRO A 12 3.31 -6.18 -11.51
C PRO A 12 3.13 -7.70 -11.71
N THR A 13 4.22 -8.46 -11.74
CA THR A 13 4.21 -9.93 -11.83
C THR A 13 4.17 -10.62 -10.46
N ALA A 14 4.08 -9.85 -9.37
CA ALA A 14 4.07 -10.38 -8.02
C ALA A 14 2.89 -11.33 -7.77
N LYS A 15 3.17 -12.44 -7.10
CA LYS A 15 2.14 -13.41 -6.68
C LYS A 15 1.19 -12.78 -5.66
N ARG A 16 -0.04 -13.31 -5.60
CA ARG A 16 -1.08 -12.84 -4.67
C ARG A 16 -0.64 -12.76 -3.20
N ALA A 17 0.15 -13.72 -2.73
CA ALA A 17 0.71 -13.70 -1.37
C ALA A 17 1.60 -12.46 -1.11
N ASN A 18 2.31 -11.97 -2.14
CA ASN A 18 3.17 -10.80 -2.04
C ASN A 18 2.34 -9.50 -1.93
N ILE A 19 1.15 -9.44 -2.54
CA ILE A 19 0.22 -8.29 -2.42
C ILE A 19 -0.18 -8.08 -0.95
N ILE A 20 -0.57 -9.16 -0.26
CA ILE A 20 -0.98 -9.09 1.16
C ILE A 20 0.21 -8.67 2.05
N LEU A 21 1.39 -9.25 1.81
CA LEU A 21 2.59 -8.90 2.58
C LEU A 21 3.00 -7.45 2.37
N ALA A 22 2.96 -6.97 1.13
CA ALA A 22 3.28 -5.60 0.76
C ALA A 22 2.31 -4.60 1.38
N TYR A 23 1.00 -4.88 1.33
CA TYR A 23 -0.03 -4.08 2.00
C TYR A 23 0.25 -3.93 3.51
N ARG A 24 0.53 -5.04 4.20
CA ARG A 24 0.83 -5.00 5.65
C ARG A 24 2.06 -4.16 5.97
N ARG A 25 3.13 -4.30 5.17
CA ARG A 25 4.35 -3.51 5.32
C ARG A 25 4.09 -2.02 5.09
N ALA A 26 3.40 -1.68 4.00
CA ALA A 26 3.04 -0.31 3.70
C ALA A 26 2.22 0.33 4.83
N LYS A 27 1.21 -0.38 5.36
CA LYS A 27 0.44 0.11 6.51
C LYS A 27 1.27 0.31 7.78
N GLN A 28 2.21 -0.58 8.07
CA GLN A 28 3.09 -0.42 9.23
C GLN A 28 4.01 0.79 9.08
N THR A 29 4.54 1.03 7.87
CA THR A 29 5.36 2.21 7.58
C THR A 29 4.62 3.50 7.89
N PHE A 30 3.34 3.59 7.49
CA PHE A 30 2.49 4.77 7.67
C PHE A 30 1.60 4.73 8.92
N ALA A 31 1.86 3.83 9.87
CA ALA A 31 1.13 3.78 11.14
C ALA A 31 1.49 4.96 12.04
N GLU A 32 0.58 5.31 12.96
CA GLU A 32 0.69 6.45 13.89
C GLU A 32 1.87 6.35 14.87
N ASP A 33 2.52 5.20 14.98
CA ASP A 33 3.69 5.03 15.86
C ASP A 33 5.02 5.17 15.10
N SER A 34 4.99 5.43 13.79
CA SER A 34 6.18 5.55 12.96
C SER A 34 6.78 6.96 13.10
N LEU A 35 7.65 7.14 14.12
CA LEU A 35 8.40 8.38 14.40
C LEU A 35 9.10 8.98 13.15
N ALA A 36 9.45 8.16 12.16
CA ALA A 36 10.10 8.59 10.92
C ALA A 36 9.13 9.26 9.92
N ILE A 37 7.83 8.95 9.93
CA ILE A 37 6.85 9.51 9.00
C ILE A 37 6.44 10.93 9.39
N TYR A 38 6.32 11.21 10.69
CA TYR A 38 5.96 12.56 11.17
C TYR A 38 6.99 13.63 10.83
N ALA A 39 8.25 13.25 10.61
CA ALA A 39 9.30 14.17 10.17
C ALA A 39 9.22 14.53 8.67
N LEU A 40 8.51 13.71 7.86
CA LEU A 40 8.46 13.84 6.41
C LEU A 40 7.07 14.22 5.87
N PHE A 41 6.00 13.95 6.63
CA PHE A 41 4.63 14.12 6.18
C PHE A 41 3.77 14.79 7.24
N SER A 42 2.92 15.72 6.80
CA SER A 42 1.81 16.19 7.62
C SER A 42 0.81 15.05 7.88
N GLU A 43 0.01 15.20 8.94
CA GLU A 43 -1.12 14.30 9.25
C GLU A 43 -2.00 14.03 8.01
N GLN A 44 -2.35 15.09 7.28
CA GLN A 44 -3.19 14.97 6.08
C GLN A 44 -2.54 14.19 4.95
N GLU A 45 -1.23 14.35 4.75
CA GLU A 45 -0.48 13.58 3.75
C GLU A 45 -0.38 12.11 4.12
N ARG A 46 -0.20 11.81 5.41
CA ARG A 46 -0.23 10.43 5.92
C ARG A 46 -1.58 9.78 5.64
N GLN A 47 -2.68 10.46 5.97
CA GLN A 47 -4.03 9.96 5.72
C GLN A 47 -4.29 9.73 4.23
N ARG A 48 -3.83 10.65 3.35
CA ARG A 48 -3.90 10.46 1.89
C ARG A 48 -3.12 9.24 1.43
N MET A 49 -1.92 9.01 1.96
CA MET A 49 -1.12 7.84 1.60
C MET A 49 -1.78 6.54 2.06
N LEU A 50 -2.30 6.50 3.29
CA LEU A 50 -3.03 5.35 3.81
C LEU A 50 -4.24 5.03 2.91
N ALA A 51 -5.01 6.04 2.49
CA ALA A 51 -6.14 5.84 1.57
C ALA A 51 -5.69 5.22 0.23
N ARG A 52 -4.58 5.71 -0.36
CA ARG A 52 -4.02 5.15 -1.60
C ARG A 52 -3.55 3.70 -1.45
N ILE A 53 -2.98 3.34 -0.29
CA ILE A 53 -2.57 1.97 0.04
C ILE A 53 -3.79 1.03 0.11
N GLU A 54 -4.88 1.46 0.75
CA GLU A 54 -6.13 0.70 0.83
C GLU A 54 -6.75 0.50 -0.57
N GLU A 55 -6.81 1.56 -1.38
CA GLU A 55 -7.32 1.51 -2.76
C GLU A 55 -6.50 0.55 -3.63
N ALA A 56 -5.17 0.64 -3.58
CA ALA A 56 -4.27 -0.23 -4.32
C ALA A 56 -4.48 -1.70 -3.95
N TYR A 57 -4.57 -2.01 -2.65
CA TYR A 57 -4.80 -3.37 -2.18
C TYR A 57 -6.15 -3.93 -2.66
N ALA A 58 -7.23 -3.13 -2.58
CA ALA A 58 -8.56 -3.55 -3.02
C ALA A 58 -8.60 -3.82 -4.54
N ALA A 59 -8.02 -2.93 -5.33
CA ALA A 59 -7.96 -3.05 -6.79
C ALA A 59 -7.19 -4.32 -7.21
N LEU A 60 -6.00 -4.55 -6.64
CA LEU A 60 -5.16 -5.69 -6.96
C LEU A 60 -5.74 -7.02 -6.46
N SER A 61 -6.40 -7.02 -5.29
CA SER A 61 -7.06 -8.21 -4.75
C SER A 61 -8.25 -8.63 -5.61
N ARG A 62 -9.03 -7.68 -6.12
CA ARG A 62 -10.13 -7.96 -7.06
C ARG A 62 -9.59 -8.52 -8.37
N ALA A 63 -8.59 -7.88 -8.96
CA ALA A 63 -7.97 -8.33 -10.20
C ALA A 63 -7.35 -9.74 -10.09
N SER A 64 -6.75 -10.05 -8.94
CA SER A 64 -6.13 -11.37 -8.68
C SER A 64 -7.16 -12.47 -8.34
N SER A 65 -8.44 -12.14 -8.19
CA SER A 65 -9.52 -13.09 -7.85
C SER A 65 -10.30 -13.59 -9.06
N THR A 66 -10.09 -13.00 -10.24
CA THR A 66 -10.85 -13.31 -11.46
C THR A 66 -10.15 -14.35 -12.36
N LEU A 67 -9.69 -15.45 -11.76
CA LEU A 67 -9.25 -16.66 -12.49
C LEU A 67 -10.32 -17.75 -12.37
#